data_AF-A0A847VJM2-F1
#
_entry.id   AF-A0A847VJM2-F1
#
_cell.length_a   1.000
_cell.length_b   1.000
_cell.length_c   1.000
_cell.angle_alpha   90.00
_cell.angle_beta   90.00
_cell.angle_gamma   90.00
#
_symmetry.space_group_name_H-M   'P 1'
#
loop_
_entity.id
_entity.type
_entity.pdbx_description
1 polymer ?
#
loop_
_entity_poly.entity_id
_entity_poly.type
_entity_poly.pdbx_seq_one_letter_code
_entity_poly.pdbx_strand_id
1 'polypeptide(L)'
;MPELPAPKPEVDAVEPEPEAAAAERTSPPARKRTRQGERRVQILQTLAAMLEQPGAERVTTAALAARLDVSEAALYRHFASKAQMFEGLIEFIESSVFTLVNQLLEREGAPSLQAQKITAVLLQFGEKNPGMVRVMFGDALVFEHERLGARMNQFFDRVES
;
A
#
# COMPACT_ATOMS: atom_id res chain seq x y z
N MET A 1 64.56 75.94 4.90
CA MET A 1 64.79 75.08 3.72
C MET A 1 63.44 74.61 3.21
N PRO A 2 63.01 74.94 1.98
CA PRO A 2 61.81 74.41 1.31
C PRO A 2 62.20 73.20 0.42
N GLU A 3 61.36 72.30 -0.10
CA GLU A 3 59.95 71.89 0.01
C GLU A 3 59.81 70.53 -0.76
N LEU A 4 58.67 69.83 -0.57
CA LEU A 4 57.95 68.83 -1.44
C LEU A 4 58.00 67.34 -0.99
N PRO A 5 57.00 66.47 -1.33
CA PRO A 5 55.55 66.53 -0.99
C PRO A 5 54.86 65.14 -0.72
N ALA A 6 53.62 65.17 -0.17
CA ALA A 6 52.47 64.20 -0.29
C ALA A 6 52.69 62.68 0.06
N PRO A 7 51.67 61.77 0.17
CA PRO A 7 50.20 61.89 -0.01
C PRO A 7 49.27 61.16 1.03
N LYS A 8 47.99 61.58 1.01
CA LYS A 8 46.68 60.86 1.10
C LYS A 8 46.22 59.96 2.28
N PRO A 9 44.87 59.84 2.46
CA PRO A 9 44.20 59.48 3.72
C PRO A 9 43.50 58.10 3.68
N GLU A 10 43.11 57.53 4.83
CA GLU A 10 41.91 56.69 4.95
C GLU A 10 41.44 56.54 6.40
N VAL A 11 40.16 56.19 6.54
CA VAL A 11 39.21 56.72 7.50
C VAL A 11 38.96 55.83 8.72
N ASP A 12 38.42 56.50 9.73
CA ASP A 12 38.11 56.16 11.12
C ASP A 12 37.16 54.98 11.41
N ALA A 13 37.45 54.40 12.58
CA ALA A 13 36.57 54.07 13.70
C ALA A 13 35.56 52.89 13.69
N VAL A 14 35.82 52.04 14.68
CA VAL A 14 35.09 50.96 15.38
C VAL A 14 33.96 51.56 16.26
N GLU A 15 32.71 51.04 16.40
CA GLU A 15 32.11 49.91 17.20
C GLU A 15 30.55 50.17 17.30
N PRO A 16 29.63 49.41 17.98
CA PRO A 16 29.58 48.03 18.52
C PRO A 16 28.27 47.22 18.16
N GLU A 17 28.11 46.01 18.72
CA GLU A 17 27.07 44.95 18.50
C GLU A 17 25.59 45.29 18.82
N PRO A 18 24.62 44.43 18.40
CA PRO A 18 23.95 43.59 19.41
C PRO A 18 23.69 42.12 19.03
N GLU A 19 23.78 41.29 20.05
CA GLU A 19 23.39 39.89 20.19
C GLU A 19 21.90 39.66 19.84
N ALA A 20 21.62 38.83 18.82
CA ALA A 20 20.27 38.41 18.44
C ALA A 20 20.20 36.90 18.21
N ALA A 21 19.66 36.22 19.22
CA ALA A 21 18.74 35.09 19.20
C ALA A 21 19.00 33.93 18.22
N ALA A 22 19.25 32.78 18.85
CA ALA A 22 19.20 31.43 18.29
C ALA A 22 18.06 31.20 17.27
N ALA A 23 18.43 30.62 16.13
CA ALA A 23 17.52 29.85 15.29
C ALA A 23 18.19 28.50 14.98
N GLU A 24 18.08 27.57 15.92
CA GLU A 24 18.30 26.16 15.67
C GLU A 24 17.35 25.74 14.55
N ARG A 25 17.93 25.42 13.39
CA ARG A 25 17.21 24.81 12.27
C ARG A 25 16.84 23.40 12.69
N THR A 26 15.71 23.24 13.37
CA THR A 26 15.12 21.93 13.65
C THR A 26 14.80 21.25 12.32
N SER A 27 15.62 20.27 11.97
CA SER A 27 15.37 19.39 10.83
C SER A 27 14.06 18.64 11.08
N PRO A 28 13.17 18.49 10.08
CA PRO A 28 11.92 17.78 10.26
C PRO A 28 12.18 16.33 10.68
N PRO A 29 11.34 15.75 11.58
CA PRO A 29 11.56 14.40 12.08
C PRO A 29 11.54 13.43 10.90
N ALA A 30 12.62 12.65 10.77
CA ALA A 30 12.73 11.60 9.78
C ALA A 30 11.55 10.63 9.94
N ARG A 31 10.54 10.74 9.07
CA ARG A 31 9.42 9.80 9.02
C ARG A 31 10.01 8.41 8.92
N LYS A 32 9.78 7.60 9.97
CA LYS A 32 10.12 6.17 10.02
C LYS A 32 9.72 5.56 8.68
N ARG A 33 10.70 5.16 7.86
CA ARG A 33 10.44 4.35 6.67
C ARG A 33 9.81 3.06 7.18
N THR A 34 8.49 2.95 7.11
CA THR A 34 7.80 1.65 7.19
C THR A 34 8.49 0.71 6.23
N ARG A 35 8.82 -0.51 6.66
CA ARG A 35 9.59 -1.43 5.83
C ARG A 35 8.86 -1.65 4.52
N GLN A 36 9.56 -1.74 3.39
CA GLN A 36 8.97 -1.72 2.04
C GLN A 36 7.83 -2.76 1.87
N GLY A 37 7.96 -3.94 2.50
CA GLY A 37 6.93 -4.98 2.51
C GLY A 37 5.69 -4.63 3.35
N GLU A 38 5.87 -3.96 4.50
CA GLU A 38 4.76 -3.52 5.36
C GLU A 38 3.84 -2.54 4.60
N ARG A 39 4.43 -1.68 3.76
CA ARG A 39 3.64 -0.73 2.95
C ARG A 39 2.85 -1.41 1.84
N ARG A 40 3.41 -2.43 1.18
CA ARG A 40 2.69 -3.22 0.14
C ARG A 40 1.45 -3.86 0.74
N VAL A 41 1.58 -4.49 1.91
CA VAL A 41 0.47 -5.12 2.64
C VAL A 41 -0.60 -4.10 3.03
N GLN A 42 -0.18 -2.94 3.56
CA GLN A 42 -1.13 -1.88 3.94
C GLN A 42 -1.96 -1.37 2.75
N ILE A 43 -1.36 -1.27 1.56
CA ILE A 43 -2.07 -0.90 0.32
C ILE A 43 -3.12 -1.94 -0.02
N LEU A 44 -2.77 -3.23 0.01
CA LEU A 44 -3.71 -4.33 -0.29
C LEU A 44 -4.86 -4.41 0.73
N GLN A 45 -4.57 -4.23 2.02
CA GLN A 45 -5.58 -4.17 3.08
C GLN A 45 -6.55 -3.01 2.86
N THR A 46 -6.03 -1.84 2.50
CA THR A 46 -6.89 -0.67 2.25
C THR A 46 -7.73 -0.86 0.98
N LEU A 47 -7.16 -1.46 -0.07
CA LEU A 47 -7.90 -1.83 -1.28
C LEU A 47 -9.05 -2.78 -0.94
N ALA A 48 -8.79 -3.85 -0.17
CA ALA A 48 -9.82 -4.79 0.26
C ALA A 48 -10.93 -4.10 1.08
N ALA A 49 -10.57 -3.23 2.02
CA ALA A 49 -11.53 -2.48 2.84
C ALA A 49 -12.38 -1.49 2.02
N MET A 50 -11.83 -0.93 0.94
CA MET A 50 -12.61 -0.08 0.03
C MET A 50 -13.63 -0.89 -0.78
N LEU A 51 -13.30 -2.14 -1.12
CA LEU A 51 -14.19 -3.02 -1.89
C LEU A 51 -15.38 -3.53 -1.08
N GLU A 52 -15.24 -3.63 0.24
CA GLU A 52 -16.33 -4.00 1.16
C GLU A 52 -17.48 -2.97 1.19
N GLN A 53 -17.23 -1.71 0.84
CA GLN A 53 -18.24 -0.67 0.98
C GLN A 53 -19.43 -0.89 0.03
N PRO A 54 -20.68 -0.85 0.55
CA PRO A 54 -21.88 -0.95 -0.28
C PRO A 54 -21.89 0.10 -1.38
N GLY A 55 -22.18 -0.30 -2.62
CA GLY A 55 -22.20 0.61 -3.77
C GLY A 55 -20.81 1.03 -4.30
N ALA A 56 -19.71 0.44 -3.79
CA ALA A 56 -18.40 0.63 -4.39
C ALA A 56 -18.32 -0.10 -5.74
N GLU A 57 -18.77 0.55 -6.82
CA GLU A 57 -18.68 0.00 -8.17
C GLU A 57 -17.25 0.01 -8.71
N ARG A 58 -16.44 1.00 -8.29
CA ARG A 58 -15.09 1.17 -8.81
C ARG A 58 -14.17 1.83 -7.79
N VAL A 59 -13.02 1.19 -7.53
CA VAL A 59 -11.93 1.80 -6.78
C VAL A 59 -11.01 2.56 -7.73
N THR A 60 -10.76 3.85 -7.46
CA THR A 60 -9.76 4.64 -8.20
C THR A 60 -8.45 4.70 -7.42
N THR A 61 -7.32 4.82 -8.12
CA THR A 61 -5.99 4.99 -7.48
C THR A 61 -5.92 6.28 -6.68
N ALA A 62 -6.57 7.35 -7.15
CA ALA A 62 -6.75 8.60 -6.41
C ALA A 62 -7.43 8.39 -5.05
N ALA A 63 -8.58 7.71 -5.03
CA ALA A 63 -9.32 7.44 -3.80
C ALA A 63 -8.53 6.53 -2.84
N LEU A 64 -7.83 5.53 -3.37
CA LEU A 64 -6.96 4.65 -2.59
C LEU A 64 -5.79 5.42 -1.97
N ALA A 65 -5.16 6.31 -2.74
CA ALA A 65 -4.05 7.15 -2.28
C ALA A 65 -4.51 8.12 -1.18
N ALA A 66 -5.68 8.74 -1.36
CA ALA A 66 -6.30 9.63 -0.38
C ALA A 66 -6.62 8.90 0.94
N ARG A 67 -7.19 7.68 0.88
CA ARG A 67 -7.44 6.83 2.07
C ARG A 67 -6.16 6.50 2.84
N LEU A 68 -5.02 6.46 2.16
CA LEU A 68 -3.70 6.09 2.70
C LEU A 68 -2.83 7.31 3.07
N ASP A 69 -3.36 8.53 2.92
CA ASP A 69 -2.66 9.81 3.10
C ASP A 69 -1.32 9.89 2.33
N VAL A 70 -1.35 9.49 1.06
CA VAL A 70 -0.20 9.57 0.15
C VAL A 70 -0.57 10.03 -1.24
N SER A 71 0.43 10.45 -2.02
CA SER A 71 0.27 10.71 -3.45
C SER A 71 0.04 9.42 -4.25
N GLU A 72 -0.68 9.49 -5.38
CA GLU A 72 -0.80 8.35 -6.31
C GLU A 72 0.56 7.84 -6.81
N ALA A 73 1.49 8.75 -7.08
CA ALA A 73 2.87 8.40 -7.44
C ALA A 73 3.57 7.54 -6.37
N ALA A 74 3.15 7.64 -5.11
CA ALA A 74 3.68 6.79 -4.04
C ALA A 74 3.18 5.36 -4.11
N LEU A 75 1.93 5.16 -4.53
CA LEU A 75 1.39 3.81 -4.78
C LEU A 75 2.16 3.13 -5.90
N TYR A 76 2.46 3.88 -6.97
CA TYR A 76 3.16 3.35 -8.13
C TYR A 76 4.63 2.94 -7.87
N ARG A 77 5.22 3.39 -6.76
CA ARG A 77 6.53 2.88 -6.29
C ARG A 77 6.46 1.45 -5.76
N HIS A 78 5.28 1.00 -5.34
CA HIS A 78 5.06 -0.35 -4.80
C HIS A 78 4.39 -1.29 -5.81
N PHE A 79 3.59 -0.73 -6.73
CA PHE A 79 2.89 -1.49 -7.76
C PHE A 79 3.03 -0.78 -9.09
N ALA A 80 3.53 -1.46 -10.12
CA ALA A 80 3.76 -0.84 -11.43
C ALA A 80 2.45 -0.38 -12.12
N SER A 81 1.30 -0.93 -11.73
CA SER A 81 -0.01 -0.56 -12.26
C SER A 81 -1.11 -0.86 -11.26
N LYS A 82 -2.32 -0.36 -11.52
CA LYS A 82 -3.52 -0.74 -10.76
C LYS A 82 -3.80 -2.24 -10.87
N ALA A 83 -3.63 -2.84 -12.06
CA ALA A 83 -3.78 -4.28 -12.25
C ALA A 83 -2.84 -5.08 -11.34
N GLN A 84 -1.60 -4.63 -11.14
CA GLN A 84 -0.66 -5.27 -10.21
C GLN A 84 -1.11 -5.20 -8.73
N MET A 85 -1.88 -4.18 -8.34
CA MET A 85 -2.48 -4.12 -7.00
C MET A 85 -3.54 -5.23 -6.85
N PHE A 86 -4.41 -5.41 -7.84
CA PHE A 86 -5.39 -6.49 -7.85
C PHE A 86 -4.75 -7.87 -7.96
N GLU A 87 -3.68 -8.04 -8.74
CA GLU A 87 -2.91 -9.29 -8.78
C GLU A 87 -2.35 -9.64 -7.40
N GLY A 88 -1.82 -8.65 -6.67
CA GLY A 88 -1.33 -8.85 -5.31
C GLY A 88 -2.46 -9.22 -4.32
N LEU A 89 -3.66 -8.66 -4.51
CA LEU A 89 -4.81 -9.03 -3.69
C LEU A 89 -5.30 -10.45 -4.01
N ILE A 90 -5.36 -10.81 -5.29
CA ILE A 90 -5.68 -12.17 -5.75
C ILE A 90 -4.67 -13.18 -5.20
N GLU A 91 -3.36 -12.89 -5.31
CA GLU A 91 -2.29 -13.73 -4.75
C GLU A 91 -2.46 -13.96 -3.25
N PHE A 92 -2.88 -12.92 -2.51
CA PHE A 92 -3.17 -13.02 -1.09
C PHE A 92 -4.39 -13.92 -0.80
N ILE A 93 -5.45 -13.81 -1.59
CA ILE A 93 -6.65 -14.66 -1.48
C ILE A 93 -6.28 -16.12 -1.74
N GLU A 94 -5.61 -16.40 -2.87
CA GLU A 94 -5.14 -17.73 -3.25
C GLU A 94 -4.29 -18.35 -2.14
N SER A 95 -3.28 -17.61 -1.66
CA SER A 95 -2.38 -18.08 -0.61
C SER A 95 -3.13 -18.39 0.69
N SER A 96 -4.07 -17.53 1.08
CA SER A 96 -4.84 -17.69 2.32
C SER A 96 -5.74 -18.92 2.26
N VAL A 97 -6.49 -19.09 1.16
CA VAL A 97 -7.43 -20.21 1.01
C VAL A 97 -6.68 -21.52 0.82
N PHE A 98 -5.71 -21.60 -0.09
CA PHE A 98 -5.02 -22.86 -0.36
C PHE A 98 -4.16 -23.32 0.82
N THR A 99 -3.59 -22.40 1.60
CA THR A 99 -2.89 -22.78 2.84
C THR A 99 -3.85 -23.49 3.82
N LEU A 100 -5.05 -22.94 4.03
CA LEU A 100 -6.05 -23.53 4.93
C LEU A 100 -6.59 -24.86 4.39
N VAL A 101 -6.87 -24.95 3.09
CA VAL A 101 -7.33 -26.17 2.43
C VAL A 101 -6.27 -27.27 2.54
N ASN A 102 -5.00 -26.99 2.24
CA ASN A 102 -3.93 -27.99 2.31
C ASN A 102 -3.74 -28.50 3.75
N GLN A 103 -3.73 -27.62 4.75
CA GLN A 103 -3.65 -28.01 6.16
C GLN A 103 -4.82 -28.91 6.60
N LEU A 104 -6.00 -28.70 6.01
CA LEU A 104 -7.17 -29.49 6.29
C LEU A 104 -7.09 -30.88 5.63
N LEU A 105 -6.62 -30.95 4.38
CA LEU A 105 -6.41 -32.20 3.66
C LEU A 105 -5.36 -33.09 4.35
N GLU A 106 -4.32 -32.50 4.93
CA GLU A 106 -3.28 -33.22 5.69
C GLU A 106 -3.80 -33.81 7.02
N ARG A 107 -4.80 -33.16 7.64
CA ARG A 107 -5.31 -33.51 8.97
C ARG A 107 -6.50 -34.46 8.95
N GLU A 108 -7.33 -34.37 7.92
CA GLU A 108 -8.58 -35.11 7.81
C GLU A 108 -8.44 -36.20 6.75
N GLY A 109 -8.68 -37.46 7.12
CA GLY A 109 -8.52 -38.60 6.21
C GLY A 109 -9.79 -38.95 5.42
N ALA A 110 -10.97 -38.56 5.91
CA ALA A 110 -12.24 -38.91 5.29
C ALA A 110 -12.65 -37.88 4.21
N PRO A 111 -12.81 -38.26 2.93
CA PRO A 111 -13.08 -37.32 1.83
C PRO A 111 -14.37 -36.50 2.02
N SER A 112 -15.43 -37.09 2.55
CA SER A 112 -16.70 -36.39 2.82
C SER A 112 -16.53 -35.31 3.89
N LEU A 113 -15.72 -35.58 4.91
CA LEU A 113 -15.45 -34.63 6.00
C LEU A 113 -14.48 -33.54 5.55
N GLN A 114 -13.54 -33.84 4.65
CA GLN A 114 -12.71 -32.83 3.98
C GLN A 114 -13.59 -31.84 3.21
N ALA A 115 -14.48 -32.32 2.33
CA ALA A 115 -15.36 -31.46 1.54
C ALA A 115 -16.25 -30.57 2.43
N GLN A 116 -16.83 -31.13 3.50
CA GLN A 116 -17.63 -30.37 4.46
C GLN A 116 -16.82 -29.25 5.14
N LYS A 117 -15.59 -29.56 5.58
CA LYS A 117 -14.72 -28.59 6.26
C LYS A 117 -14.16 -27.54 5.29
N ILE A 118 -13.83 -27.90 4.05
CA ILE A 118 -13.42 -26.95 2.99
C ILE A 118 -14.56 -25.95 2.75
N THR A 119 -15.78 -26.44 2.57
CA THR A 119 -16.98 -25.61 2.39
C THR A 119 -17.16 -24.64 3.56
N ALA A 120 -17.04 -25.13 4.80
CA ALA A 120 -17.14 -24.29 5.99
C ALA A 120 -16.05 -23.21 6.06
N VAL A 121 -14.80 -23.53 5.67
CA VAL A 121 -13.69 -22.57 5.61
C VAL A 121 -13.96 -21.50 4.56
N LEU A 122 -14.44 -21.86 3.37
CA LEU A 122 -14.75 -20.90 2.31
C LEU A 122 -15.88 -19.95 2.73
N LEU A 123 -16.94 -20.47 3.35
CA LEU A 123 -18.04 -19.66 3.90
C LEU A 123 -17.54 -18.70 4.98
N GLN A 124 -16.73 -19.20 5.93
CA GLN A 124 -16.18 -18.37 7.00
C GLN A 124 -15.18 -17.32 6.46
N PHE A 125 -14.39 -17.67 5.45
CA PHE A 125 -13.50 -16.73 4.78
C PHE A 125 -14.32 -15.61 4.15
N GLY A 126 -15.41 -15.96 3.47
CA GLY A 126 -16.29 -14.99 2.83
C GLY A 126 -16.96 -14.05 3.82
N GLU A 127 -17.49 -14.58 4.92
CA GLU A 127 -18.12 -13.79 5.99
C GLU A 127 -17.15 -12.77 6.61
N LYS A 128 -15.89 -13.15 6.80
CA LYS A 128 -14.86 -12.29 7.41
C LYS A 128 -14.22 -11.31 6.43
N ASN A 129 -14.33 -11.55 5.12
CA ASN A 129 -13.61 -10.78 4.10
C ASN A 129 -14.53 -10.39 2.92
N PRO A 130 -15.64 -9.66 3.15
CA PRO A 130 -16.60 -9.30 2.10
C PRO A 130 -15.97 -8.53 0.92
N GLY A 131 -14.96 -7.69 1.17
CA GLY A 131 -14.23 -7.01 0.10
C GLY A 131 -13.43 -7.96 -0.81
N MET A 132 -12.86 -9.04 -0.24
CA MET A 132 -12.16 -10.07 -1.01
C MET A 132 -13.15 -10.96 -1.77
N VAL A 133 -14.31 -11.25 -1.19
CA VAL A 133 -15.41 -11.98 -1.86
C VAL A 133 -15.81 -11.30 -3.16
N ARG A 134 -15.93 -9.97 -3.18
CA ARG A 134 -16.24 -9.23 -4.42
C ARG A 134 -15.16 -9.36 -5.50
N VAL A 135 -13.91 -9.60 -5.10
CA VAL A 135 -12.83 -9.92 -6.05
C VAL A 135 -12.98 -11.35 -6.55
N MET A 136 -13.22 -12.30 -5.64
CA MET A 136 -13.40 -13.72 -5.96
C MET A 136 -14.51 -13.92 -6.99
N PHE A 137 -15.68 -13.31 -6.79
CA PHE A 137 -16.82 -13.44 -7.70
C PHE A 137 -16.76 -12.52 -8.93
N GLY A 138 -15.70 -11.71 -9.08
CA GLY A 138 -15.47 -10.89 -10.27
C GLY A 138 -16.20 -9.55 -10.30
N ASP A 139 -17.11 -9.26 -9.36
CA ASP A 139 -17.80 -7.96 -9.26
C ASP A 139 -16.82 -6.77 -9.23
N ALA A 140 -15.73 -6.93 -8.48
CA ALA A 140 -14.68 -5.92 -8.34
C ALA A 140 -13.74 -5.86 -9.56
N LEU A 141 -13.85 -6.81 -10.50
CA LEU A 141 -12.94 -6.98 -11.63
C LEU A 141 -13.55 -6.54 -12.97
N VAL A 142 -14.84 -6.17 -13.00
CA VAL A 142 -15.55 -5.73 -14.23
C VAL A 142 -14.85 -4.59 -14.96
N PHE A 143 -14.25 -3.65 -14.21
CA PHE A 143 -13.54 -2.50 -14.77
C PHE A 143 -12.01 -2.68 -14.80
N GLU A 144 -11.54 -3.89 -14.53
CA GLU A 144 -10.12 -4.23 -14.49
C GLU A 144 -9.74 -5.11 -15.68
N HIS A 145 -8.47 -5.49 -15.76
CA HIS A 145 -7.97 -6.30 -16.87
C HIS A 145 -8.58 -7.71 -16.85
N GLU A 146 -9.10 -8.17 -17.99
CA GLU A 146 -9.81 -9.46 -18.14
C GLU A 146 -9.06 -10.69 -17.56
N ARG A 147 -7.72 -10.68 -17.63
CA ARG A 147 -6.86 -11.75 -17.10
C ARG A 147 -7.02 -11.98 -15.59
N LEU A 148 -7.48 -10.96 -14.85
CA LEU A 148 -7.74 -11.09 -13.42
C LEU A 148 -8.99 -11.94 -13.16
N GLY A 149 -10.05 -11.74 -13.95
CA GLY A 149 -11.24 -12.59 -13.91
C GLY A 149 -10.91 -14.03 -14.31
N ALA A 150 -10.12 -14.21 -15.37
CA ALA A 150 -9.64 -15.53 -15.79
C ALA A 150 -8.85 -16.25 -14.68
N ARG A 151 -8.03 -15.51 -13.91
CA ARG A 151 -7.28 -16.05 -12.76
C ARG A 151 -8.21 -16.48 -11.61
N MET A 152 -9.29 -15.76 -11.36
CA MET A 152 -10.29 -16.18 -10.35
C MET A 152 -11.07 -17.42 -10.78
N ASN A 153 -11.37 -17.59 -12.07
CA ASN A 153 -11.96 -18.84 -12.57
C ASN A 153 -11.03 -20.03 -12.32
N GLN A 154 -9.74 -19.90 -12.65
CA GLN A 154 -8.73 -20.95 -12.37
C GLN A 154 -8.60 -21.26 -10.88
N PHE A 155 -8.77 -20.26 -10.02
CA PHE A 155 -8.80 -20.46 -8.57
C PHE A 155 -9.96 -21.37 -8.15
N PHE A 156 -11.17 -21.15 -8.68
CA PHE A 156 -12.33 -22.01 -8.38
C PHE A 156 -12.18 -23.41 -8.96
N ASP A 157 -11.72 -23.55 -10.21
CA ASP A 157 -11.48 -24.84 -10.85
C ASP A 157 -10.56 -25.72 -9.98
N ARG A 158 -9.55 -25.11 -9.33
CA ARG A 158 -8.61 -25.80 -8.44
C ARG A 158 -9.20 -26.12 -7.06
N VAL A 159 -10.18 -25.36 -6.59
CA VAL A 159 -10.89 -25.67 -5.33
C VAL A 159 -11.88 -26.81 -5.53
N GLU A 160 -12.45 -26.92 -6.74
CA GLU A 160 -13.46 -27.93 -7.10
C GLU A 160 -12.88 -29.27 -7.56
N SER A 161 -11.59 -29.32 -7.92
CA SER A 161 -10.87 -30.53 -8.35
C SER A 161 -10.48 -31.46 -7.20
#